data_AF-X1AUH1-F1
#
_entry.id   AF-X1AUH1-F1
#
_cell.length_a   1.000
_cell.length_b   1.000
_cell.length_c   1.000
_cell.angle_alpha   90.00
_cell.angle_beta   90.00
_cell.angle_gamma   90.00
#
_symmetry.space_group_name_H-M   'P 1'
#
loop_
_entity.id
_entity.type
_entity.pdbx_description
1 polymer ?
#
loop_
_entity_poly.entity_id
_entity_poly.type
_entity_poly.pdbx_seq_one_letter_code
_entity_poly.pdbx_strand_id
1 'polypeptide(L)'
;MLPGDPAQLQLGPFATEEAVRELRKEMRLDEPIVLQYFAYLERLSRGDFGRSWVNATEVSEDLRIRFPATLELIMYTFLVIVIILIPLGVYTSIPGGGFLKKLIKKITFVYSAIAGALPDFWLALIFIYILFTKLAIAPGPVGRLSIMSSPPTFITGMYTIDAFIPKGIPTATDRRALTKPTKISTRGAAITLENISIPFSSVPNQ
;
A
#
# COMPACT_ATOMS: atom_id res chain seq x y z
N MET A 1 -19.11 25.61 -10.01
CA MET A 1 -17.95 24.73 -9.74
C MET A 1 -18.49 23.39 -9.27
N LEU A 2 -18.11 22.29 -9.92
CA LEU A 2 -18.45 20.94 -9.44
C LEU A 2 -17.49 20.59 -8.29
N PRO A 3 -17.98 20.26 -7.10
CA PRO A 3 -17.13 19.70 -6.06
C PRO A 3 -16.42 18.45 -6.61
N GLY A 4 -15.09 18.42 -6.55
CA GLY A 4 -14.27 17.32 -7.08
C GLY A 4 -13.74 17.50 -8.50
N ASP A 5 -13.70 18.73 -9.02
CA ASP A 5 -12.99 19.00 -10.29
C ASP A 5 -11.50 18.63 -10.16
N PRO A 6 -11.01 17.71 -10.99
CA PRO A 6 -9.64 17.26 -10.88
C PRO A 6 -8.58 18.30 -11.21
N ALA A 7 -8.90 19.29 -12.05
CA ALA A 7 -8.00 20.41 -12.30
C ALA A 7 -7.78 21.23 -11.02
N GLN A 8 -8.85 21.40 -10.23
CA GLN A 8 -8.78 22.06 -8.93
C GLN A 8 -8.05 21.20 -7.89
N LEU A 9 -8.26 19.88 -7.89
CA LEU A 9 -7.58 18.97 -6.96
C LEU A 9 -6.06 18.93 -7.20
N GLN A 10 -5.64 19.00 -8.45
CA GLN A 10 -4.22 18.97 -8.81
C GLN A 10 -3.51 20.30 -8.52
N LEU A 11 -4.15 21.45 -8.75
CA LEU A 11 -3.56 22.77 -8.47
C LEU A 11 -3.75 23.22 -7.01
N GLY A 12 -4.64 22.57 -6.27
CA GLY A 12 -4.97 22.89 -4.88
C GLY A 12 -6.02 23.99 -4.72
N PRO A 13 -6.43 24.28 -3.47
CA PRO A 13 -7.53 25.19 -3.17
C PRO A 13 -7.23 26.67 -3.46
N PHE A 14 -5.96 27.04 -3.67
CA PHE A 14 -5.52 28.42 -3.91
C PHE A 14 -5.23 28.73 -5.39
N ALA A 15 -5.58 27.83 -6.30
CA ALA A 15 -5.33 28.01 -7.73
C ALA A 15 -6.17 29.15 -8.33
N THR A 16 -5.58 29.96 -9.21
CA THR A 16 -6.32 30.99 -9.95
C THR A 16 -7.29 30.35 -10.96
N GLU A 17 -8.45 30.97 -11.20
CA GLU A 17 -9.44 30.43 -12.15
C GLU A 17 -8.89 30.31 -13.59
N GLU A 18 -7.90 31.12 -13.93
CA GLU A 18 -7.19 31.05 -15.22
C GLU A 18 -6.36 29.77 -15.32
N ALA A 19 -5.54 29.47 -14.32
CA ALA A 19 -4.73 28.25 -14.28
C ALA A 19 -5.61 26.98 -14.28
N VAL A 20 -6.74 27.01 -13.57
CA VAL A 20 -7.70 25.90 -13.55
C VAL A 20 -8.32 25.68 -14.94
N ARG A 21 -8.69 26.75 -15.66
CA ARG A 21 -9.23 26.64 -17.02
C ARG A 21 -8.19 26.15 -18.03
N GLU A 22 -6.95 26.57 -17.90
CA GLU A 22 -5.85 26.07 -18.74
C GLU A 22 -5.62 24.59 -18.52
N LEU A 23 -5.48 24.16 -17.25
CA LEU A 23 -5.26 22.75 -16.92
C LEU A 23 -6.47 21.88 -17.31
N ARG A 24 -7.70 22.42 -17.23
CA ARG A 24 -8.91 21.73 -17.67
C ARG A 24 -8.89 21.41 -19.16
N LYS A 25 -8.41 22.35 -19.98
CA LYS A 25 -8.20 22.16 -21.42
C LYS A 25 -7.07 21.17 -21.69
N GLU A 26 -5.94 21.27 -20.99
CA GLU A 26 -4.83 20.32 -21.13
C GLU A 26 -5.24 18.88 -20.80
N MET A 27 -6.07 18.70 -19.76
CA MET A 27 -6.62 17.39 -19.39
C MET A 27 -7.80 16.93 -20.24
N ARG A 28 -8.23 17.72 -21.23
CA ARG A 28 -9.39 17.44 -22.11
C ARG A 28 -10.70 17.25 -21.35
N LEU A 29 -10.83 17.87 -20.18
CA LEU A 29 -12.01 17.74 -19.32
C LEU A 29 -13.23 18.50 -19.86
N ASP A 30 -13.02 19.38 -20.85
CA ASP A 30 -14.08 20.11 -21.55
C ASP A 30 -14.72 19.29 -22.69
N GLU A 31 -14.15 18.15 -23.04
CA GLU A 31 -14.69 17.29 -24.10
C GLU A 31 -15.84 16.39 -23.60
N PRO A 32 -16.75 15.95 -24.49
CA PRO A 32 -17.73 14.92 -24.17
C PRO A 32 -17.09 13.69 -23.51
N ILE A 33 -17.71 13.16 -22.45
CA ILE A 33 -17.19 12.02 -21.65
C ILE A 33 -16.82 10.81 -22.51
N VAL A 34 -17.54 10.59 -23.61
CA VAL A 34 -17.30 9.50 -24.56
C VAL A 34 -15.93 9.65 -25.23
N LEU A 35 -15.56 10.86 -25.66
CA LEU A 35 -14.26 11.14 -26.28
C LEU A 35 -13.13 10.99 -25.26
N GLN A 36 -13.33 11.46 -24.03
CA GLN A 36 -12.37 11.28 -22.94
C GLN A 36 -12.11 9.80 -22.66
N TYR A 37 -13.17 8.98 -22.64
CA TYR A 37 -13.06 7.54 -22.41
C TYR A 37 -12.31 6.82 -23.53
N PHE A 38 -12.60 7.12 -24.81
CA PHE A 38 -11.88 6.52 -25.93
C PHE A 38 -10.41 6.96 -25.98
N ALA A 39 -10.12 8.24 -25.69
CA ALA A 39 -8.74 8.72 -25.58
C ALA A 39 -7.99 8.02 -24.43
N TYR A 40 -8.66 7.77 -23.30
CA TYR A 40 -8.11 6.99 -22.21
C TYR A 40 -7.84 5.53 -22.62
N LEU A 41 -8.78 4.87 -23.30
CA LEU A 41 -8.59 3.50 -23.80
C LEU A 41 -7.45 3.38 -24.81
N GLU A 42 -7.31 4.37 -25.69
CA GLU A 42 -6.19 4.41 -26.64
C GLU A 42 -4.85 4.48 -25.90
N ARG A 43 -4.72 5.35 -24.90
CA ARG A 43 -3.50 5.46 -24.07
C ARG A 43 -3.25 4.18 -23.27
N LEU A 44 -4.30 3.61 -22.69
CA LEU A 44 -4.25 2.35 -21.95
C LEU A 44 -3.77 1.20 -22.82
N SER A 45 -4.22 1.11 -24.07
CA SER A 45 -3.79 0.09 -25.03
C SER A 45 -2.29 0.16 -25.37
N ARG A 46 -1.69 1.35 -25.22
CA ARG A 46 -0.25 1.60 -25.39
C ARG A 46 0.55 1.42 -24.09
N GLY A 47 -0.11 1.05 -22.99
CA GLY A 47 0.49 0.91 -21.67
C GLY A 47 0.68 2.23 -20.90
N ASP A 48 0.10 3.33 -21.38
CA ASP A 48 0.09 4.62 -20.67
C ASP A 48 -1.15 4.69 -19.76
N PHE A 49 -0.94 4.42 -18.48
CA PHE A 49 -1.98 4.52 -17.45
C PHE A 49 -2.20 5.96 -16.95
N GLY A 50 -1.39 6.91 -17.42
CA GLY A 50 -1.41 8.29 -16.98
C GLY A 50 -0.65 8.53 -15.66
N ARG A 51 -0.80 9.76 -15.15
CA ARG A 51 -0.21 10.20 -13.89
C ARG A 51 -1.29 10.31 -12.81
N SER A 52 -0.94 9.91 -11.60
CA SER A 52 -1.79 10.08 -10.42
C SER A 52 -1.91 11.55 -10.08
N TRP A 53 -3.14 12.04 -9.92
CA TRP A 53 -3.41 13.43 -9.57
C TRP A 53 -3.14 13.73 -8.10
N VAL A 54 -3.05 12.68 -7.27
CA VAL A 54 -2.76 12.77 -5.84
C VAL A 54 -1.26 12.69 -5.57
N ASN A 55 -0.57 11.74 -6.21
CA ASN A 55 0.84 11.44 -5.92
C ASN A 55 1.81 12.09 -6.92
N ALA A 56 1.31 12.65 -8.03
CA ALA A 56 2.10 13.14 -9.16
C ALA A 56 3.07 12.12 -9.79
N THR A 57 2.93 10.83 -9.44
CA THR A 57 3.71 9.71 -9.98
C THR A 57 2.99 9.03 -11.15
N GLU A 58 3.73 8.25 -11.94
CA GLU A 58 3.14 7.41 -12.97
C GLU A 58 2.31 6.30 -12.32
N VAL A 59 1.09 6.10 -12.81
CA VAL A 59 0.17 5.08 -12.26
C VAL A 59 0.75 3.66 -12.43
N SER A 60 1.52 3.43 -13.50
CA SER A 60 2.25 2.18 -13.75
C SER A 60 3.24 1.82 -12.62
N GLU A 61 3.93 2.81 -12.06
CA GLU A 61 4.88 2.62 -10.96
C GLU A 61 4.15 2.27 -9.65
N ASP A 62 3.08 3.00 -9.35
CA ASP A 62 2.23 2.73 -8.19
C ASP A 62 1.60 1.33 -8.27
N LEU A 63 1.12 0.94 -9.46
CA LEU A 63 0.60 -0.42 -9.69
C LEU A 63 1.69 -1.47 -9.46
N ARG A 64 2.91 -1.26 -9.98
CA ARG A 64 4.00 -2.23 -9.83
C ARG A 64 4.35 -2.50 -8.37
N ILE A 65 4.21 -1.51 -7.50
CA ILE A 65 4.49 -1.64 -6.07
C ILE A 65 3.32 -2.32 -5.33
N ARG A 66 2.07 -1.98 -5.67
CA ARG A 66 0.88 -2.44 -4.93
C ARG A 66 0.30 -3.75 -5.45
N PHE A 67 0.36 -3.99 -6.74
CA PHE A 67 -0.25 -5.16 -7.39
C PHE A 67 0.24 -6.50 -6.84
N PRO A 68 1.56 -6.73 -6.64
CA PRO A 68 2.04 -7.98 -6.06
C PRO A 68 1.51 -8.23 -4.65
N ALA A 69 1.34 -7.18 -3.85
CA ALA A 69 0.79 -7.29 -2.50
C ALA A 69 -0.66 -7.76 -2.49
N THR A 70 -1.48 -7.23 -3.41
CA THR A 70 -2.87 -7.66 -3.56
C THR A 70 -2.96 -9.09 -4.05
N LEU A 71 -2.11 -9.48 -5.01
CA LEU A 71 -2.09 -10.84 -5.53
C LEU A 71 -1.68 -11.85 -4.44
N GLU A 72 -0.68 -11.51 -3.65
CA GLU A 72 -0.24 -12.29 -2.49
C GLU A 72 -1.40 -12.49 -1.48
N LEU A 73 -2.12 -11.42 -1.14
CA LEU A 73 -3.29 -11.49 -0.25
C LEU A 73 -4.38 -12.40 -0.82
N ILE A 74 -4.75 -12.20 -2.09
CA ILE A 74 -5.78 -13.02 -2.76
C ILE A 74 -5.37 -14.49 -2.79
N MET A 75 -4.11 -14.79 -3.09
CA MET A 75 -3.60 -16.15 -3.14
C MET A 75 -3.73 -16.85 -1.78
N TYR A 76 -3.36 -16.19 -0.68
CA TYR A 76 -3.52 -16.76 0.65
C TYR A 76 -4.98 -16.93 1.05
N THR A 77 -5.83 -15.94 0.76
CA THR A 77 -7.27 -16.06 1.00
C THR A 77 -7.85 -17.25 0.23
N PHE A 78 -7.52 -17.38 -1.05
CA PHE A 78 -7.99 -18.48 -1.88
C PHE A 78 -7.51 -19.84 -1.37
N LEU A 79 -6.25 -19.94 -0.96
CA LEU A 79 -5.69 -21.17 -0.40
C LEU A 79 -6.44 -21.60 0.87
N VAL A 80 -6.71 -20.66 1.78
CA VAL A 80 -7.49 -20.92 3.00
C VAL A 80 -8.91 -21.36 2.67
N ILE A 81 -9.56 -20.73 1.69
CA ILE A 81 -10.90 -21.12 1.23
C ILE A 81 -10.90 -22.56 0.73
N VAL A 82 -9.96 -22.92 -0.14
CA VAL A 82 -9.89 -24.26 -0.73
C VAL A 82 -9.57 -25.32 0.31
N ILE A 83 -8.63 -25.05 1.22
CA ILE A 83 -8.18 -26.04 2.21
C ILE A 83 -9.19 -26.20 3.35
N ILE A 84 -9.84 -25.13 3.78
CA ILE A 84 -10.69 -25.16 4.98
C ILE A 84 -12.17 -25.15 4.60
N LEU A 85 -12.62 -24.13 3.87
CA LEU A 85 -14.05 -23.91 3.64
C LEU A 85 -14.67 -25.01 2.77
N ILE A 86 -13.98 -25.45 1.71
CA ILE A 86 -14.52 -26.52 0.84
C ILE A 86 -14.69 -27.83 1.60
N PRO A 87 -13.68 -28.39 2.29
CA PRO A 87 -13.86 -29.62 3.07
C PRO A 87 -14.91 -29.48 4.17
N LEU A 88 -14.99 -28.32 4.83
CA LEU A 88 -15.98 -28.07 5.88
C LEU A 88 -17.41 -28.04 5.30
N GLY A 89 -17.60 -27.43 4.13
CA GLY A 89 -18.87 -27.41 3.41
C GLY A 89 -19.31 -28.80 2.95
N VAL A 90 -18.38 -29.58 2.40
CA VAL A 90 -18.64 -30.97 1.98
C VAL A 90 -18.97 -31.83 3.21
N TYR A 91 -18.16 -31.76 4.27
CA TYR A 91 -18.34 -32.54 5.49
C TYR A 91 -19.69 -32.27 6.18
N THR A 92 -20.17 -31.02 6.17
CA THR A 92 -21.46 -30.69 6.79
C THR A 92 -22.68 -31.08 5.94
N SER A 93 -22.48 -31.34 4.64
CA SER A 93 -23.54 -31.70 3.68
C SER A 93 -23.90 -33.20 3.70
N ILE A 94 -22.94 -34.08 4.03
CA ILE A 94 -23.16 -35.53 4.09
C ILE A 94 -24.22 -35.88 5.15
N PRO A 95 -25.27 -36.67 4.90
CA PRO A 95 -26.28 -37.03 5.91
C PRO A 95 -25.69 -37.82 7.10
N GLY A 96 -26.26 -37.66 8.30
CA GLY A 96 -25.76 -38.25 9.55
C GLY A 96 -25.41 -37.21 10.64
N GLY A 97 -25.27 -37.66 11.90
CA GLY A 97 -25.15 -36.78 13.06
C GLY A 97 -24.02 -37.16 14.03
N GLY A 98 -23.02 -36.28 14.16
CA GLY A 98 -21.99 -36.31 15.20
C GLY A 98 -21.87 -34.95 15.89
N PHE A 99 -21.33 -34.91 17.10
CA PHE A 99 -21.17 -33.67 17.88
C PHE A 99 -20.40 -32.59 17.12
N LEU A 100 -19.25 -32.96 16.51
CA LEU A 100 -18.41 -32.04 15.76
C LEU A 100 -19.16 -31.36 14.61
N LYS A 101 -19.97 -32.11 13.87
CA LYS A 101 -20.78 -31.58 12.77
C LYS A 101 -21.86 -30.61 13.25
N LYS A 102 -22.53 -30.90 14.37
CA LYS A 102 -23.51 -29.98 14.98
C LYS A 102 -22.84 -28.68 15.42
N LEU A 103 -21.64 -28.77 15.99
CA LEU A 103 -20.85 -27.61 16.41
C LEU A 103 -20.48 -26.74 15.21
N ILE A 104 -19.93 -27.33 14.13
CA ILE A 104 -19.58 -26.61 12.90
C ILE A 104 -20.81 -25.88 12.33
N LYS A 105 -21.94 -26.59 12.16
CA LYS A 105 -23.18 -25.96 11.65
C LYS A 105 -23.64 -24.79 12.51
N LYS A 106 -23.57 -24.92 13.84
CA LYS A 106 -23.94 -23.84 14.76
C LYS A 106 -23.02 -22.63 14.60
N ILE A 107 -21.71 -22.84 14.51
CA ILE A 107 -20.73 -21.76 14.30
C ILE A 107 -21.00 -21.06 12.97
N THR A 108 -21.16 -21.80 11.88
CA THR A 108 -21.44 -21.23 10.55
C THR A 108 -22.75 -20.44 10.52
N PHE A 109 -23.79 -20.93 11.20
CA PHE A 109 -25.07 -20.22 11.32
C PHE A 109 -24.92 -18.90 12.09
N VAL A 110 -24.27 -18.93 13.25
CA VAL A 110 -24.01 -17.73 14.06
C VAL A 110 -23.16 -16.73 13.27
N TYR A 111 -22.11 -17.20 12.60
CA TYR A 111 -21.26 -16.36 11.76
C TYR A 111 -22.07 -15.69 10.63
N SER A 112 -22.90 -16.45 9.91
CA SER A 112 -23.73 -15.88 8.83
C SER A 112 -24.72 -14.85 9.34
N ALA A 113 -25.31 -15.07 10.53
CA ALA A 113 -26.23 -14.12 11.15
C ALA A 113 -25.51 -12.81 11.54
N ILE A 114 -24.30 -12.92 12.09
CA ILE A 114 -23.48 -11.75 12.46
C ILE A 114 -22.99 -11.02 11.21
N ALA A 115 -22.45 -11.74 10.22
CA ALA A 115 -21.92 -11.15 9.00
C ALA A 115 -23.01 -10.49 8.13
N GLY A 116 -24.24 -11.02 8.16
CA GLY A 116 -25.37 -10.38 7.49
C GLY A 116 -25.91 -9.13 8.19
N ALA A 117 -25.61 -8.97 9.49
CA ALA A 117 -26.15 -7.89 10.32
C ALA A 117 -25.13 -6.78 10.63
N LEU A 118 -23.84 -7.11 10.66
CA LEU A 118 -22.76 -6.18 10.97
C LEU A 118 -21.93 -5.88 9.72
N PRO A 119 -21.51 -4.61 9.52
CA PRO A 119 -20.54 -4.28 8.51
C PRO A 119 -19.20 -5.00 8.71
N ASP A 120 -18.53 -5.39 7.61
CA ASP A 120 -17.25 -6.13 7.66
C ASP A 120 -16.16 -5.40 8.44
N PHE A 121 -16.12 -4.07 8.36
CA PHE A 121 -15.12 -3.26 9.07
C PHE A 121 -15.24 -3.39 10.60
N TRP A 122 -16.46 -3.56 11.13
CA TRP A 122 -16.67 -3.77 12.57
C TRP A 122 -16.09 -5.10 13.03
N LEU A 123 -16.30 -6.17 12.26
CA LEU A 123 -15.74 -7.48 12.55
C LEU A 123 -14.21 -7.43 12.51
N ALA A 124 -13.63 -6.75 11.52
CA ALA A 124 -12.19 -6.56 11.43
C ALA A 124 -11.61 -5.85 12.68
N LEU A 125 -12.27 -4.81 13.18
CA LEU A 125 -11.85 -4.11 14.40
C LEU A 125 -11.89 -5.01 15.64
N ILE A 126 -12.94 -5.81 15.80
CA ILE A 126 -13.06 -6.78 16.91
C ILE A 126 -11.94 -7.81 16.83
N PHE A 127 -11.66 -8.34 15.63
CA PHE A 127 -10.57 -9.30 15.42
C PHE A 127 -9.21 -8.69 15.72
N ILE A 128 -8.95 -7.45 15.30
CA ILE A 128 -7.72 -6.75 15.67
C ILE A 128 -7.63 -6.64 17.20
N TYR A 129 -8.67 -6.18 17.88
CA TYR A 129 -8.65 -6.05 19.34
C TYR A 129 -8.38 -7.38 20.05
N ILE A 130 -9.05 -8.47 19.65
CA ILE A 130 -8.88 -9.77 20.27
C ILE A 130 -7.51 -10.37 19.94
N LEU A 131 -7.15 -10.45 18.66
CA LEU A 131 -5.95 -11.16 18.20
C LEU A 131 -4.65 -10.43 18.52
N PHE A 132 -4.64 -9.09 18.39
CA PHE A 132 -3.46 -8.28 18.67
C PHE A 132 -3.41 -7.85 20.15
N THR A 133 -4.48 -7.25 20.70
CA THR A 133 -4.42 -6.67 22.05
C THR A 133 -4.60 -7.70 23.16
N LYS A 134 -5.55 -8.63 23.03
CA LYS A 134 -5.83 -9.60 24.11
C LYS A 134 -4.97 -10.85 24.03
N LEU A 135 -4.83 -11.43 22.84
CA LEU A 135 -4.15 -12.71 22.64
C LEU A 135 -2.68 -12.55 22.21
N ALA A 136 -2.28 -11.39 21.70
CA ALA A 136 -0.94 -11.12 21.17
C ALA A 136 -0.42 -12.16 20.17
N ILE A 137 -1.33 -12.79 19.42
CA ILE A 137 -1.01 -13.80 18.39
C ILE A 137 -0.72 -13.12 17.04
N ALA A 138 -1.51 -12.10 16.70
CA ALA A 138 -1.37 -11.39 15.43
C ALA A 138 -0.48 -10.14 15.60
N PRO A 139 0.33 -9.78 14.59
CA PRO A 139 1.05 -8.51 14.58
C PRO A 139 0.07 -7.32 14.49
N GLY A 140 0.52 -6.15 14.94
CA GLY A 140 -0.29 -4.93 14.89
C GLY A 140 -0.58 -4.47 13.45
N PRO A 141 -1.69 -3.74 13.22
CA PRO A 141 -2.10 -3.29 11.88
C PRO A 141 -1.28 -2.09 11.38
N VAL A 142 0.05 -2.20 11.36
CA VAL A 142 0.99 -1.12 10.98
C VAL A 142 1.39 -1.14 9.50
N GLY A 143 0.89 -2.11 8.73
CA GLY A 143 1.22 -2.31 7.32
C GLY A 143 1.78 -3.72 7.05
N ARG A 144 2.42 -3.90 5.89
CA ARG A 144 3.00 -5.20 5.47
C ARG A 144 4.33 -5.53 6.17
N LEU A 145 5.08 -4.50 6.56
CA LEU A 145 6.36 -4.63 7.25
C LEU A 145 6.31 -3.77 8.51
N SER A 146 7.07 -4.17 9.52
CA SER A 146 7.27 -3.32 10.69
C SER A 146 8.09 -2.09 10.31
N ILE A 147 7.89 -0.99 11.01
CA ILE A 147 8.62 0.27 10.80
C ILE A 147 10.14 0.06 10.97
N MET A 148 10.52 -0.95 11.76
CA MET A 148 11.91 -1.30 12.07
C MET A 148 12.51 -2.33 11.12
N SER A 149 11.73 -2.93 10.22
CA SER A 149 12.20 -3.94 9.27
C SER A 149 12.45 -3.34 7.90
N SER A 150 13.62 -3.58 7.32
CA SER A 150 13.90 -3.24 5.94
C SER A 150 13.21 -4.24 4.99
N PRO A 151 12.65 -3.77 3.86
CA PRO A 151 12.04 -4.66 2.89
C PRO A 151 13.06 -5.63 2.28
N PRO A 152 12.66 -6.88 1.99
CA PRO A 152 13.49 -7.81 1.23
C PRO A 152 13.75 -7.28 -0.19
N THR A 153 14.73 -7.85 -0.88
CA THR A 153 15.07 -7.44 -2.25
C THR A 153 13.85 -7.56 -3.16
N PHE A 154 13.49 -6.46 -3.84
CA PHE A 154 12.31 -6.41 -4.71
C PHE A 154 12.55 -7.21 -6.00
N ILE A 155 12.15 -8.47 -6.01
CA ILE A 155 12.25 -9.37 -7.16
C ILE A 155 10.87 -9.55 -7.78
N THR A 156 9.92 -10.04 -6.99
CA THR A 156 8.51 -10.22 -7.40
C THR A 156 7.58 -9.16 -6.80
N GLY A 157 7.98 -8.52 -5.70
CA GLY A 157 7.16 -7.59 -4.92
C GLY A 157 6.24 -8.26 -3.89
N MET A 158 6.19 -9.59 -3.88
CA MET A 158 5.53 -10.38 -2.84
C MET A 158 6.54 -10.63 -1.72
N TYR A 159 6.26 -10.12 -0.52
CA TYR A 159 7.26 -10.16 0.55
C TYR A 159 7.50 -11.56 1.08
N THR A 160 6.48 -12.43 1.08
CA THR A 160 6.66 -13.83 1.47
C THR A 160 7.59 -14.56 0.50
N ILE A 161 7.38 -14.42 -0.82
CA ILE A 161 8.21 -15.09 -1.83
C ILE A 161 9.62 -14.48 -1.85
N ASP A 162 9.72 -13.15 -1.87
CA ASP A 162 11.00 -12.43 -1.93
C ASP A 162 11.86 -12.67 -0.67
N ALA A 163 11.26 -13.04 0.48
CA ALA A 163 12.00 -13.44 1.67
C ALA A 163 12.65 -14.84 1.57
N PHE A 164 12.07 -15.75 0.78
CA PHE A 164 12.62 -17.10 0.57
C PHE A 164 13.62 -17.17 -0.58
N ILE A 165 13.68 -16.17 -1.47
CA ILE A 165 14.65 -16.11 -2.56
C ILE A 165 16.03 -15.65 -2.01
N PRO A 166 17.11 -16.42 -2.18
CA PRO A 166 18.43 -16.04 -1.68
C PRO A 166 18.94 -14.72 -2.29
N LYS A 167 19.59 -13.91 -1.46
CA LYS A 167 20.21 -12.60 -1.81
C LYS A 167 21.28 -12.65 -2.93
N GLY A 168 21.54 -13.82 -3.53
CA GLY A 168 22.65 -14.07 -4.46
C GLY A 168 22.36 -13.81 -5.93
N ILE A 169 21.14 -13.39 -6.31
CA ILE A 169 20.82 -13.04 -7.69
C ILE A 169 20.91 -11.50 -7.82
N PRO A 170 22.01 -10.93 -8.38
CA PRO A 170 22.12 -9.50 -8.60
C PRO A 170 21.03 -9.06 -9.58
N THR A 171 19.96 -8.50 -9.01
CA THR A 171 18.76 -8.12 -9.76
C THR A 171 18.91 -6.68 -10.26
N ALA A 172 18.27 -6.35 -11.38
CA ALA A 172 18.43 -5.06 -12.10
C ALA A 172 18.22 -3.79 -11.24
N THR A 173 17.51 -3.89 -10.11
CA THR A 173 17.35 -2.81 -9.12
C THR A 173 18.68 -2.44 -8.45
N ASP A 174 19.52 -3.43 -8.15
CA ASP A 174 20.85 -3.25 -7.56
C ASP A 174 21.80 -2.54 -8.54
N ARG A 175 21.66 -2.82 -9.85
CA ARG A 175 22.36 -2.09 -10.92
C ARG A 175 21.89 -0.64 -11.04
N ARG A 176 20.60 -0.35 -10.82
CA ARG A 176 20.08 1.04 -10.85
C ARG A 176 20.55 1.87 -9.67
N ALA A 177 20.68 1.28 -8.49
CA ALA A 177 21.27 1.93 -7.32
C ALA A 177 22.75 2.31 -7.54
N LEU A 178 23.49 1.51 -8.32
CA LEU A 178 24.88 1.77 -8.70
C LEU A 178 25.04 2.77 -9.86
N THR A 179 24.00 3.02 -10.67
CA THR A 179 24.07 3.94 -11.83
C THR A 179 23.61 5.36 -11.55
N LYS A 180 23.02 5.67 -10.38
CA LYS A 180 22.86 7.07 -9.99
C LYS A 180 24.25 7.55 -9.54
N PRO A 181 24.92 8.49 -10.25
CA PRO A 181 26.13 9.07 -9.72
C PRO A 181 25.72 9.81 -8.44
N THR A 182 26.04 9.21 -7.30
CA THR A 182 26.14 9.92 -6.03
C THR A 182 27.16 11.02 -6.29
N LYS A 183 26.69 12.24 -6.59
CA LYS A 183 27.50 13.44 -6.48
C LYS A 183 27.84 13.57 -4.99
N ILE A 184 28.87 12.85 -4.56
CA ILE A 184 29.60 13.19 -3.35
C ILE A 184 30.23 14.54 -3.68
N SER A 185 29.58 15.60 -3.24
CA SER A 185 30.12 16.95 -3.28
C SER A 185 31.27 17.03 -2.28
N THR A 186 32.40 16.43 -2.62
CA THR A 186 33.68 16.61 -1.94
C THR A 186 34.24 17.97 -2.35
N ARG A 187 33.70 19.03 -1.75
CA ARG A 187 34.34 20.35 -1.70
C ARG A 187 34.08 20.93 -0.32
N GLY A 188 35.08 20.87 0.55
CA GLY A 188 35.07 21.64 1.79
C GLY A 188 35.78 20.96 2.95
N ALA A 189 37.10 21.14 2.99
CA ALA A 189 37.85 21.44 4.21
C ALA A 189 37.98 20.34 5.28
N ALA A 190 39.06 19.57 5.13
CA ALA A 190 39.89 19.20 6.27
C ALA A 190 40.34 20.48 7.00
N ILE A 191 39.89 20.69 8.24
CA ILE A 191 40.53 21.59 9.19
C ILE A 191 40.55 20.86 10.54
N THR A 192 41.69 20.23 10.78
CA THR A 192 42.41 20.09 12.05
C THR A 192 41.69 20.54 13.33
N LEU A 193 41.47 19.57 14.22
CA LEU A 193 41.13 19.73 15.64
C LEU A 193 42.38 20.12 16.44
N GLU A 194 42.77 21.39 16.39
CA GLU A 194 43.74 21.94 17.33
C GLU A 194 43.45 23.44 17.49
N ASN A 195 43.34 23.90 18.74
CA ASN A 195 42.96 25.25 19.17
C ASN A 195 41.49 25.68 18.92
N ILE A 196 40.68 25.61 19.99
CA ILE A 196 39.94 26.76 20.53
C ILE A 196 39.67 26.48 22.01
N SER A 197 40.47 27.13 22.85
CA SER A 197 40.24 27.36 24.27
C SER A 197 39.16 28.43 24.42
N ILE A 198 38.04 28.10 25.06
CA ILE A 198 36.97 29.06 25.34
C ILE A 198 37.07 29.45 26.83
N PRO A 199 37.32 30.73 27.16
CA PRO A 199 37.32 31.19 28.55
C PRO A 199 35.88 31.41 29.04
N PHE A 200 35.61 30.93 30.25
CA PHE A 200 34.35 31.14 30.98
C PHE A 200 34.36 32.58 31.54
N SER A 201 33.46 33.46 31.10
CA SER A 201 33.25 34.77 31.73
C SER A 201 31.77 35.07 31.96
N SER A 202 31.40 34.98 33.25
CA SER A 202 30.45 35.82 34.00
C SER A 202 29.16 36.32 33.34
N VAL A 203 28.05 35.73 33.82
CA VAL A 203 26.69 36.28 33.81
C VAL A 203 26.64 37.58 34.64
N PRO A 204 26.12 38.71 34.12
CA PRO A 204 25.73 39.84 34.94
C PRO A 204 24.26 39.73 35.34
N ASN A 205 24.05 39.95 36.63
CA ASN A 205 22.81 40.01 37.37
C ASN A 205 22.14 41.39 37.16
N GLN A 206 20.93 41.45 36.60
CA GLN A 206 19.86 42.42 36.91
C GLN A 206 18.51 41.81 36.52
#